data_AF-A0A2U3L723-F1
#
_entry.id   AF-A0A2U3L723-F1
#
_cell.length_a   1.000
_cell.length_b   1.000
_cell.length_c   1.000
_cell.angle_alpha   90.00
_cell.angle_beta   90.00
_cell.angle_gamma   90.00
#
_symmetry.space_group_name_H-M   'P 1'
#
loop_
_entity.id
_entity.type
_entity.pdbx_description
1 polymer ?
#
loop_
_entity_poly.entity_id
_entity_poly.type
_entity_poly.pdbx_seq_one_letter_code
_entity_poly.pdbx_strand_id
1 'polypeptide(L)'
;MSLQKVHEETIGLKPPLVKVCGRSIEEFLDAIEKFHGWKAPGLVIGGFMVDWAQELIGPGIEADAIVETCHCLPDAIQLFTPCTCGNGWMKILDWDKFALSLYDKKRLEGFRIWLDLRKTALFPNIYNWFMRLVPKKSLPLQIVLEDIIAAGRSILSSAPVQITKLHGKKNRGITGICSGCGEAYPLEQGEQCLSCQGMRYFDLVRRQ
;
A
#
# COMPACT_ATOMS: atom_id res chain seq x y z
N MET A 1 61.59 18.51 -8.65
CA MET A 1 61.10 17.23 -8.09
C MET A 1 60.51 17.54 -6.72
N SER A 2 59.23 17.46 -6.41
CA SER A 2 57.98 17.29 -7.17
C SER A 2 56.90 17.69 -6.17
N LEU A 3 56.14 18.73 -6.51
CA LEU A 3 54.89 19.11 -5.86
C LEU A 3 53.85 18.03 -6.19
N GLN A 4 53.80 16.95 -5.40
CA GLN A 4 52.78 15.91 -5.47
C GLN A 4 52.98 14.97 -4.28
N LYS A 5 52.19 15.14 -3.22
CA LYS A 5 51.83 14.14 -2.19
C LYS A 5 51.15 14.78 -0.97
N VAL A 6 50.09 15.57 -1.16
CA VAL A 6 49.10 15.82 -0.09
C VAL A 6 47.73 16.05 -0.71
N HIS A 7 47.24 15.11 -1.50
CA HIS A 7 45.83 15.04 -1.91
C HIS A 7 45.58 13.61 -2.36
N GLU A 8 45.08 12.77 -1.46
CA GLU A 8 44.25 11.59 -1.73
C GLU A 8 44.13 10.77 -0.46
N GLU A 9 43.24 11.18 0.44
CA GLU A 9 42.69 10.28 1.47
C GLU A 9 41.32 10.79 1.93
N THR A 10 40.43 11.10 0.97
CA THR A 10 38.98 11.02 1.21
C THR A 10 38.53 9.64 0.80
N ILE A 11 38.59 8.73 1.77
CA ILE A 11 38.04 7.39 1.75
C ILE A 11 36.61 7.45 1.19
N GLY A 12 36.39 6.71 0.10
CA GLY A 12 35.10 6.54 -0.53
C GLY A 12 34.10 5.86 0.40
N LEU A 13 33.43 6.65 1.23
CA LEU A 13 32.15 6.28 1.80
C LEU A 13 31.19 6.13 0.62
N LYS A 14 30.97 4.89 0.16
CA LYS A 14 29.82 4.57 -0.68
C LYS A 14 28.61 5.21 0.00
N PRO A 15 27.78 5.98 -0.72
CA PRO A 15 26.56 6.52 -0.14
C PRO A 15 25.79 5.37 0.51
N PRO A 16 25.16 5.60 1.69
CA PRO A 16 24.46 4.54 2.40
C PRO A 16 23.48 3.88 1.44
N LEU A 17 23.54 2.55 1.37
CA LEU A 17 22.65 1.76 0.53
C LEU A 17 21.21 2.07 0.94
N VAL A 18 20.45 2.71 0.05
CA VAL A 18 19.04 3.03 0.29
C VAL A 18 18.30 1.70 0.45
N LYS A 19 17.61 1.55 1.58
CA LYS A 19 16.76 0.40 1.87
C LYS A 19 15.31 0.82 2.00
N VAL A 20 14.41 -0.05 1.59
CA VAL A 20 12.95 0.13 1.72
C VAL A 20 12.38 -1.13 2.35
N CYS A 21 11.67 -0.98 3.47
CA CYS A 21 11.15 -2.09 4.27
C CYS A 21 12.24 -3.11 4.63
N GLY A 22 13.45 -2.62 4.93
CA GLY A 22 14.62 -3.44 5.27
C GLY A 22 15.32 -4.14 4.09
N ARG A 23 14.87 -3.96 2.85
CA ARG A 23 15.39 -4.61 1.63
C ARG A 23 16.23 -3.64 0.80
N SER A 24 17.21 -4.15 0.04
CA SER A 24 17.84 -3.34 -1.03
C SER A 24 16.80 -2.95 -2.08
N ILE A 25 17.10 -1.96 -2.94
CA ILE A 25 16.18 -1.57 -4.01
C ILE A 25 15.91 -2.74 -4.97
N GLU A 26 16.93 -3.55 -5.28
CA GLU A 26 16.79 -4.72 -6.14
C GLU A 26 15.87 -5.77 -5.52
N GLU A 27 16.10 -6.13 -4.25
CA GLU A 27 15.27 -7.09 -3.49
C GLU A 27 13.83 -6.59 -3.33
N PHE A 28 13.68 -5.28 -3.12
CA PHE A 28 12.38 -4.61 -3.00
C PHE A 28 11.58 -4.71 -4.31
N LEU A 29 12.20 -4.38 -5.45
CA LEU A 29 11.57 -4.45 -6.77
C LEU A 29 11.27 -5.90 -7.20
N ASP A 30 12.16 -6.84 -6.89
CA ASP A 30 11.98 -8.27 -7.16
C ASP A 30 10.80 -8.85 -6.35
N ALA A 31 10.69 -8.48 -5.06
CA ALA A 31 9.55 -8.89 -4.23
C ALA A 31 8.21 -8.35 -4.79
N ILE A 32 8.21 -7.09 -5.27
CA ILE A 32 7.04 -6.48 -5.90
C ILE A 32 6.64 -7.26 -7.15
N GLU A 33 7.58 -7.55 -8.04
CA GLU A 33 7.32 -8.25 -9.30
C GLU A 33 6.79 -9.67 -9.05
N LYS A 34 7.38 -10.40 -8.10
CA LYS A 34 6.93 -11.76 -7.75
C LYS A 34 5.52 -11.80 -7.17
N PHE A 35 5.11 -10.80 -6.40
CA PHE A 35 3.80 -10.77 -5.76
C PHE A 35 2.72 -10.20 -6.68
N HIS A 36 3.00 -9.09 -7.35
CA HIS A 36 2.03 -8.31 -8.13
C HIS A 36 2.06 -8.65 -9.64
N GLY A 37 3.08 -9.37 -10.10
CA GLY A 37 3.29 -9.77 -11.49
C GLY A 37 4.11 -8.78 -12.33
N TRP A 38 4.38 -7.58 -11.82
CA TRP A 38 5.25 -6.57 -12.45
C TRP A 38 5.62 -5.45 -11.46
N LYS A 39 6.62 -4.63 -11.80
CA LYS A 39 7.11 -3.49 -11.00
C LYS A 39 6.17 -2.28 -11.11
N ALA A 40 4.99 -2.38 -10.53
CA ALA A 40 3.97 -1.33 -10.57
C ALA A 40 4.45 -0.04 -9.86
N PRO A 41 4.46 1.15 -10.52
CA PRO A 41 4.94 2.38 -9.89
C PRO A 41 4.16 2.76 -8.63
N GLY A 42 2.85 2.54 -8.62
CA GLY A 42 2.03 2.73 -7.42
C GLY A 42 2.46 1.82 -6.27
N LEU A 43 2.80 0.56 -6.54
CA LEU A 43 3.28 -0.36 -5.51
C LEU A 43 4.68 0.00 -5.00
N VAL A 44 5.55 0.52 -5.87
CA VAL A 44 6.87 1.07 -5.48
C VAL A 44 6.70 2.28 -4.56
N ILE A 45 5.85 3.25 -4.91
CA ILE A 45 5.52 4.38 -4.01
C ILE A 45 4.92 3.84 -2.70
N GLY A 46 4.02 2.86 -2.80
CA GLY A 46 3.39 2.21 -1.65
C GLY A 46 4.40 1.60 -0.68
N GLY A 47 5.48 1.00 -1.17
CA GLY A 47 6.56 0.51 -0.33
C GLY A 47 7.25 1.62 0.47
N PHE A 48 7.55 2.77 -0.15
CA PHE A 48 8.07 3.94 0.58
C PHE A 48 7.07 4.48 1.61
N MET A 49 5.77 4.45 1.30
CA MET A 49 4.73 4.85 2.24
C MET A 49 4.65 3.93 3.45
N VAL A 50 4.72 2.61 3.22
CA VAL A 50 4.70 1.59 4.28
C VAL A 50 5.96 1.64 5.14
N ASP A 51 7.13 1.78 4.51
CA ASP A 51 8.42 1.94 5.18
C ASP A 51 8.41 3.17 6.11
N TRP A 52 7.94 4.31 5.61
CA TRP A 52 7.85 5.53 6.41
C TRP A 52 6.81 5.42 7.53
N ALA A 53 5.66 4.79 7.27
CA ALA A 53 4.65 4.57 8.30
C ALA A 53 5.17 3.67 9.43
N GLN A 54 5.91 2.61 9.12
CA GLN A 54 6.54 1.72 10.11
C GLN A 54 7.58 2.45 10.97
N GLU A 55 8.40 3.31 10.35
CA GLU A 55 9.35 4.16 11.08
C GLU A 55 8.64 5.09 12.06
N LEU A 56 7.55 5.73 11.63
CA LEU A 56 6.81 6.71 12.43
C LEU A 56 6.06 6.08 13.62
N ILE A 57 5.47 4.89 13.45
CA ILE A 57 4.79 4.19 14.56
C ILE A 57 5.78 3.58 15.56
N GLY A 58 7.01 3.29 15.11
CA GLY A 58 8.06 2.71 15.93
C GLY A 58 8.09 1.18 15.96
N PRO A 59 9.20 0.60 16.46
CA PRO A 59 9.41 -0.84 16.45
C PRO A 59 8.52 -1.59 17.45
N GLY A 60 8.14 -2.82 17.10
CA GLY A 60 7.42 -3.72 18.01
C GLY A 60 5.92 -3.44 18.17
N ILE A 61 5.36 -2.51 17.40
CA ILE A 61 3.93 -2.22 17.40
C ILE A 61 3.17 -3.26 16.59
N GLU A 62 2.15 -3.88 17.20
CA GLU A 62 1.15 -4.67 16.46
C GLU A 62 0.22 -3.69 15.75
N ALA A 63 0.41 -3.58 14.44
CA ALA A 63 -0.32 -2.63 13.62
C ALA A 63 -1.45 -3.28 12.82
N ASP A 64 -2.53 -2.52 12.63
CA ASP A 64 -3.54 -2.74 11.59
C ASP A 64 -3.39 -1.62 10.53
N ALA A 65 -3.99 -1.82 9.36
CA ALA A 65 -3.88 -0.91 8.22
C ALA A 65 -5.23 -0.53 7.61
N ILE A 66 -5.34 0.70 7.12
CA ILE A 66 -6.45 1.19 6.29
C ILE A 66 -5.87 1.75 5.01
N VAL A 67 -6.38 1.32 3.85
CA VAL A 67 -5.96 1.77 2.53
C VAL A 67 -7.14 2.47 1.85
N GLU A 68 -6.90 3.62 1.22
CA GLU A 68 -7.97 4.48 0.65
C GLU A 68 -8.17 4.31 -0.87
N THR A 69 -7.64 3.23 -1.45
CA THR A 69 -7.83 2.82 -2.85
C THR A 69 -7.73 1.29 -2.98
N CYS A 70 -8.40 0.73 -3.99
CA CYS A 70 -8.22 -0.67 -4.39
C CYS A 70 -7.00 -0.89 -5.31
N HIS A 71 -6.32 0.17 -5.76
CA HIS A 71 -5.27 0.09 -6.77
C HIS A 71 -3.86 0.05 -6.17
N CYS A 72 -3.13 -1.05 -6.39
CA CYS A 72 -1.73 -1.29 -6.05
C CYS A 72 -1.38 -1.23 -4.54
N LEU A 73 -1.83 -0.20 -3.84
CA LEU A 73 -1.50 0.12 -2.46
C LEU A 73 -1.88 -0.97 -1.44
N PRO A 74 -2.99 -1.73 -1.61
CA PRO A 74 -3.26 -2.89 -0.76
C PRO A 74 -2.13 -3.92 -0.80
N ASP A 75 -1.52 -4.15 -1.96
CA ASP A 75 -0.43 -5.12 -2.10
C ASP A 75 0.85 -4.65 -1.41
N ALA A 76 1.09 -3.33 -1.31
CA ALA A 76 2.20 -2.80 -0.53
C ALA A 76 2.07 -3.19 0.94
N ILE A 77 0.87 -3.03 1.49
CA ILE A 77 0.58 -3.41 2.87
C ILE A 77 0.75 -4.92 3.06
N GLN A 78 0.21 -5.75 2.16
CA GLN A 78 0.31 -7.20 2.28
C GLN A 78 1.72 -7.74 2.13
N LEU A 79 2.56 -7.11 1.30
CA LEU A 79 3.91 -7.57 1.01
C LEU A 79 4.93 -7.14 2.06
N PHE A 80 4.71 -5.99 2.70
CA PHE A 80 5.68 -5.35 3.58
C PHE A 80 5.21 -5.24 5.04
N THR A 81 4.03 -5.77 5.36
CA THR A 81 3.53 -5.88 6.74
C THR A 81 2.82 -7.23 6.95
N PRO A 82 2.57 -7.64 8.19
CA PRO A 82 1.68 -8.77 8.48
C PRO A 82 0.21 -8.52 8.12
N CYS A 83 -0.19 -7.30 7.76
CA CYS A 83 -1.59 -6.95 7.54
C CYS A 83 -2.07 -7.48 6.20
N THR A 84 -3.05 -8.40 6.22
CA THR A 84 -3.63 -8.96 4.99
C THR A 84 -5.13 -8.76 4.95
N CYS A 85 -5.71 -8.88 3.75
CA CYS A 85 -7.15 -8.97 3.62
C CYS A 85 -7.69 -10.21 4.37
N GLY A 86 -6.99 -11.34 4.25
CA GLY A 86 -7.41 -12.63 4.80
C GLY A 86 -7.41 -12.70 6.34
N ASN A 87 -6.41 -12.14 7.01
CA ASN A 87 -6.42 -12.06 8.49
C ASN A 87 -7.30 -10.90 9.02
N GLY A 88 -7.77 -10.04 8.11
CA GLY A 88 -8.61 -8.91 8.43
C GLY A 88 -7.87 -7.81 9.19
N TRP A 89 -6.56 -7.66 9.06
CA TRP A 89 -5.83 -6.53 9.66
C TRP A 89 -5.68 -5.36 8.69
N MET A 90 -5.92 -5.59 7.39
CA MET A 90 -6.03 -4.53 6.39
C MET A 90 -7.48 -4.29 6.01
N LYS A 91 -7.91 -3.02 6.01
CA LYS A 91 -9.21 -2.58 5.48
C LYS A 91 -8.99 -1.76 4.22
N ILE A 92 -9.85 -1.94 3.23
CA ILE A 92 -9.82 -1.19 1.98
C ILE A 92 -11.07 -0.32 1.91
N LEU A 93 -10.86 0.98 1.73
CA LEU A 93 -11.87 1.98 1.42
C LEU A 93 -11.64 2.41 -0.02
N ASP A 94 -12.62 2.20 -0.89
CA ASP A 94 -12.48 2.55 -2.29
C ASP A 94 -12.85 4.03 -2.53
N TRP A 95 -12.01 4.93 -2.01
CA TRP A 95 -12.15 6.38 -2.22
C TRP A 95 -11.31 6.90 -3.38
N ASP A 96 -10.57 6.00 -4.02
CA ASP A 96 -9.54 6.29 -5.01
C ASP A 96 -8.53 7.37 -4.58
N LYS A 97 -8.26 7.44 -3.27
CA LYS A 97 -7.21 8.30 -2.71
C LYS A 97 -5.94 7.47 -2.54
N PHE A 98 -4.83 7.95 -3.09
CA PHE A 98 -3.54 7.28 -2.97
C PHE A 98 -2.91 7.51 -1.59
N ALA A 99 -3.51 6.90 -0.58
CA ALA A 99 -3.19 7.07 0.82
C ALA A 99 -3.41 5.78 1.62
N LEU A 100 -2.63 5.62 2.68
CA LEU A 100 -2.77 4.56 3.66
C LEU A 100 -2.59 5.10 5.07
N SER A 101 -3.12 4.39 6.06
CA SER A 101 -2.83 4.60 7.47
C SER A 101 -2.35 3.31 8.10
N LEU A 102 -1.26 3.38 8.85
CA LEU A 102 -0.77 2.29 9.70
C LEU A 102 -0.86 2.77 11.15
N TYR A 103 -1.42 1.95 12.03
CA TYR A 103 -1.76 2.38 13.39
C TYR A 103 -1.64 1.25 14.42
N ASP A 104 -1.32 1.61 15.66
CA ASP A 104 -1.32 0.72 16.82
C ASP A 104 -2.73 0.20 17.06
N LYS A 105 -2.90 -1.12 17.02
CA LYS A 105 -4.22 -1.78 17.14
C LYS A 105 -4.90 -1.58 18.50
N LYS A 106 -4.14 -1.35 19.56
CA LYS A 106 -4.65 -1.16 20.93
C LYS A 106 -4.97 0.30 21.20
N ARG A 107 -4.05 1.20 20.86
CA ARG A 107 -4.19 2.64 21.11
C ARG A 107 -5.00 3.36 20.05
N LEU A 108 -5.12 2.74 18.87
CA LEU A 108 -5.77 3.31 17.69
C LEU A 108 -5.09 4.61 17.20
N GLU A 109 -3.85 4.85 17.62
CA GLU A 109 -3.01 5.97 17.21
C GLU A 109 -2.08 5.51 16.09
N GLY A 110 -1.87 6.34 15.08
CA GLY A 110 -1.00 6.00 13.95
C GLY A 110 -0.69 7.16 13.06
N PHE A 111 -0.26 6.86 11.83
CA PHE A 111 0.08 7.85 10.82
C PHE A 111 -0.62 7.55 9.51
N ARG A 112 -1.23 8.59 8.93
CA ARG A 112 -1.72 8.58 7.56
C ARG A 112 -0.64 9.13 6.64
N ILE A 113 -0.32 8.38 5.59
CA ILE A 113 0.66 8.75 4.55
C ILE A 113 -0.07 8.85 3.21
N TRP A 114 0.27 9.85 2.39
CA TRP A 114 -0.29 10.01 1.05
C TRP A 114 0.74 10.56 0.06
N LEU A 115 0.50 10.31 -1.24
CA LEU A 115 1.24 10.98 -2.31
C LEU A 115 0.82 12.45 -2.36
N ASP A 116 1.76 13.37 -2.10
CA ASP A 116 1.48 14.79 -2.05
C ASP A 116 1.67 15.41 -3.44
N LEU A 117 0.55 15.75 -4.07
CA LEU A 117 0.55 16.28 -5.43
C LEU A 117 1.41 17.55 -5.58
N ARG A 118 1.48 18.41 -4.55
CA ARG A 118 2.31 19.62 -4.59
C ARG A 118 3.80 19.28 -4.58
N LYS A 119 4.19 18.23 -3.85
CA LYS A 119 5.59 17.77 -3.81
C LYS A 119 5.97 17.06 -5.11
N THR A 120 5.04 16.32 -5.71
CA THR A 120 5.28 15.68 -7.02
C THR A 120 5.50 16.68 -8.15
N ALA A 121 5.09 17.95 -8.01
CA ALA A 121 5.34 18.98 -9.02
C ALA A 121 6.85 19.22 -9.28
N LEU A 122 7.72 18.86 -8.33
CA LEU A 122 9.17 18.90 -8.49
C LEU A 122 9.73 17.70 -9.30
N PHE A 123 8.88 16.71 -9.59
CA PHE A 123 9.22 15.47 -10.29
C PHE A 123 8.25 15.26 -11.47
N PRO A 124 8.45 15.95 -12.61
CA PRO A 124 7.46 16.03 -13.69
C PRO A 124 6.99 14.68 -14.22
N ASN A 125 7.87 13.69 -14.33
CA ASN A 125 7.50 12.34 -14.79
C ASN A 125 6.55 11.64 -13.82
N ILE A 126 6.80 11.74 -12.52
CA ILE A 126 5.92 11.18 -11.48
C ILE A 126 4.56 11.89 -11.51
N TYR A 127 4.57 13.23 -11.56
CA TYR A 127 3.35 14.03 -11.65
C TYR A 127 2.53 13.67 -12.90
N ASN A 128 3.17 13.65 -14.07
CA ASN A 128 2.52 13.35 -15.35
C ASN A 128 1.99 11.91 -15.41
N TRP A 129 2.73 10.94 -14.85
CA TRP A 129 2.27 9.57 -14.71
C TRP A 129 1.03 9.47 -13.82
N PHE A 130 1.09 10.05 -12.62
CA PHE A 130 0.02 9.95 -11.63
C PHE A 130 -1.25 10.65 -12.09
N MET A 131 -1.09 11.86 -12.65
CA MET A 131 -2.19 12.67 -13.19
C MET A 131 -2.63 12.25 -14.60
N ARG A 132 -1.98 11.23 -15.19
CA ARG A 132 -2.28 10.68 -16.53
C ARG A 132 -2.25 11.76 -17.63
N LEU A 133 -1.34 12.72 -17.53
CA LEU A 133 -1.27 13.88 -18.43
C LEU A 133 -0.56 13.59 -19.76
N VAL A 134 0.18 12.49 -19.83
CA VAL A 134 0.91 12.08 -21.03
C VAL A 134 0.55 10.64 -21.41
N PRO A 135 0.52 10.30 -22.72
CA PRO A 135 0.30 8.92 -23.14
C PRO A 135 1.37 7.98 -22.59
N LYS A 136 0.98 6.75 -22.20
CA LYS A 136 1.92 5.74 -21.67
C LYS A 136 3.14 5.49 -22.56
N LYS A 137 2.99 5.61 -23.89
CA LYS A 137 4.10 5.43 -24.85
C LYS A 137 5.18 6.52 -24.75
N SER A 138 4.80 7.71 -24.32
CA SER A 138 5.69 8.87 -24.19
C SER A 138 6.45 8.93 -22.86
N LEU A 139 6.04 8.10 -21.89
CA LEU A 139 6.65 8.04 -20.58
C LEU A 139 6.96 6.58 -20.22
N PRO A 140 8.15 6.09 -20.61
CA PRO A 140 8.58 4.72 -20.34
C PRO A 140 8.54 4.39 -18.84
N LEU A 141 8.09 3.17 -18.51
CA LEU A 141 7.96 2.68 -17.14
C LEU A 141 9.27 2.84 -16.34
N GLN A 142 10.40 2.49 -16.95
CA GLN A 142 11.70 2.52 -16.30
C GLN A 142 12.07 3.93 -15.81
N ILE A 143 11.78 4.98 -16.60
CA ILE A 143 12.03 6.37 -16.21
C ILE A 143 11.19 6.76 -14.99
N VAL A 144 9.91 6.37 -14.98
CA VAL A 144 9.02 6.63 -13.83
C VAL A 144 9.52 5.94 -12.58
N LEU A 145 9.99 4.69 -12.69
CA LEU A 145 10.53 3.93 -11.56
C LEU A 145 11.81 4.54 -11.00
N GLU A 146 12.74 4.94 -11.87
CA GLU A 146 13.99 5.61 -11.48
C GLU A 146 13.69 6.92 -10.74
N ASP A 147 12.77 7.74 -11.28
CA ASP A 147 12.37 8.99 -10.63
C ASP A 147 11.68 8.74 -9.29
N ILE A 148 10.83 7.72 -9.17
CA ILE A 148 10.21 7.36 -7.88
C ILE A 148 11.27 6.93 -6.86
N ILE A 149 12.24 6.12 -7.25
CA ILE A 149 13.32 5.67 -6.36
C ILE A 149 14.18 6.86 -5.93
N ALA A 150 14.52 7.75 -6.86
CA ALA A 150 15.28 8.97 -6.57
C ALA A 150 14.50 9.93 -5.66
N ALA A 151 13.20 10.09 -5.89
CA ALA A 151 12.33 10.93 -5.07
C ALA A 151 12.12 10.35 -3.66
N GLY A 152 11.96 9.03 -3.56
CA GLY A 152 11.70 8.32 -2.31
C GLY A 152 10.55 8.96 -1.50
N ARG A 153 10.83 9.33 -0.24
CA ARG A 153 9.83 9.95 0.66
C ARG A 153 9.57 11.42 0.36
N SER A 154 10.35 12.09 -0.49
CA SER A 154 10.22 13.54 -0.75
C SER A 154 8.91 13.91 -1.47
N ILE A 155 8.26 12.96 -2.14
CA ILE A 155 6.94 13.13 -2.78
C ILE A 155 5.77 12.78 -1.86
N LEU A 156 6.04 12.37 -0.62
CA LEU A 156 5.04 11.93 0.33
C LEU A 156 4.78 13.00 1.40
N SER A 157 3.58 12.98 1.98
CA SER A 157 3.24 13.71 3.19
C SER A 157 2.61 12.78 4.22
N SER A 158 2.72 13.16 5.49
CA SER A 158 2.26 12.37 6.62
C SER A 158 1.55 13.25 7.66
N ALA A 159 0.64 12.65 8.43
CA ALA A 159 0.00 13.27 9.57
C ALA A 159 -0.34 12.22 10.64
N PRO A 160 -0.21 12.54 11.94
CA PRO A 160 -0.71 11.66 13.00
C PRO A 160 -2.24 11.57 12.93
N VAL A 161 -2.79 10.40 13.22
CA VAL A 161 -4.23 10.13 13.19
C VAL A 161 -4.67 9.27 14.38
N GLN A 162 -5.91 9.49 14.81
CA GLN A 162 -6.64 8.63 15.74
C GLN A 162 -7.73 7.90 14.95
N ILE A 163 -7.69 6.58 14.94
CA ILE A 163 -8.69 5.75 14.26
C ILE A 163 -9.95 5.66 15.12
N THR A 164 -11.09 6.05 14.54
CA THR A 164 -12.39 6.12 15.24
C THR A 164 -13.43 5.14 14.68
N LYS A 165 -13.16 4.55 13.52
CA LYS A 165 -14.02 3.57 12.83
C LYS A 165 -13.14 2.55 12.11
N LEU A 166 -13.76 1.45 11.65
CA LEU A 166 -13.10 0.41 10.83
C LEU A 166 -11.95 -0.33 11.55
N HIS A 167 -11.88 -0.23 12.87
CA HIS A 167 -10.93 -0.95 13.71
C HIS A 167 -11.59 -2.14 14.41
N GLY A 168 -10.77 -3.07 14.89
CA GLY A 168 -11.22 -4.23 15.65
C GLY A 168 -11.83 -5.34 14.79
N LYS A 169 -12.09 -6.49 15.44
CA LYS A 169 -12.74 -7.63 14.80
C LYS A 169 -14.26 -7.46 14.89
N LYS A 170 -14.96 -7.69 13.78
CA LYS A 170 -16.41 -7.90 13.83
C LYS A 170 -16.68 -9.30 14.39
N ASN A 171 -17.55 -9.40 15.39
CA ASN A 171 -18.01 -10.68 15.88
C ASN A 171 -18.77 -11.39 14.76
N ARG A 172 -18.42 -12.67 14.55
CA ARG A 172 -19.22 -13.54 13.70
C ARG A 172 -20.46 -13.88 14.51
N GLY A 173 -21.59 -13.37 14.05
CA GLY A 173 -22.88 -13.59 14.69
C GLY A 173 -23.36 -15.03 14.59
N ILE A 174 -24.65 -15.26 14.80
CA ILE A 174 -25.21 -16.61 14.74
C ILE A 174 -25.25 -17.07 13.28
N THR A 175 -24.65 -18.22 12.99
CA THR A 175 -24.75 -18.84 11.65
C THR A 175 -26.06 -19.61 11.52
N GLY A 176 -26.80 -19.36 10.45
CA GLY A 176 -28.00 -20.12 10.07
C GLY A 176 -28.01 -20.45 8.57
N ILE A 177 -29.13 -21.01 8.09
CA ILE A 177 -29.30 -21.49 6.71
C ILE A 177 -30.22 -20.53 5.95
N CYS A 178 -29.78 -20.03 4.79
CA CYS A 178 -30.55 -19.10 3.97
C CYS A 178 -31.77 -19.79 3.34
N SER A 179 -32.98 -19.22 3.49
CA SER A 179 -34.20 -19.79 2.89
C SER A 179 -34.23 -19.73 1.36
N GLY A 180 -33.41 -18.88 0.74
CA GLY A 180 -33.35 -18.71 -0.72
C GLY A 180 -32.37 -19.63 -1.46
N CYS A 181 -31.19 -19.92 -0.87
CA CYS A 181 -30.15 -20.73 -1.52
C CYS A 181 -29.71 -21.96 -0.72
N GLY A 182 -30.10 -22.10 0.55
CA GLY A 182 -29.67 -23.21 1.42
C GLY A 182 -28.23 -23.10 1.94
N GLU A 183 -27.51 -22.01 1.66
CA GLU A 183 -26.14 -21.80 2.16
C GLU A 183 -26.11 -21.23 3.58
N ALA A 184 -25.02 -21.50 4.30
CA ALA A 184 -24.80 -20.98 5.65
C ALA A 184 -24.35 -19.51 5.61
N TYR A 185 -24.92 -18.66 6.47
CA TYR A 185 -24.61 -17.22 6.53
C TYR A 185 -24.94 -16.63 7.94
N PRO A 186 -24.47 -15.40 8.25
CA PRO A 186 -24.82 -14.72 9.50
C PRO A 186 -26.29 -14.26 9.52
N LEU A 187 -27.05 -14.70 10.52
CA LEU A 187 -28.48 -14.41 10.66
C LEU A 187 -28.80 -12.93 10.89
N GLU A 188 -27.80 -12.11 11.27
CA GLU A 188 -27.96 -10.66 11.38
C GLU A 188 -28.29 -10.00 10.02
N GLN A 189 -28.08 -10.71 8.90
CA GLN A 189 -28.45 -10.23 7.57
C GLN A 189 -29.96 -10.33 7.30
N GLY A 190 -30.75 -11.01 8.14
CA GLY A 190 -32.18 -11.30 7.90
C GLY A 190 -32.43 -12.78 7.60
N GLU A 191 -33.60 -13.16 7.07
CA GLU A 191 -33.98 -14.56 6.76
C GLU A 191 -33.26 -15.15 5.53
N GLN A 192 -32.81 -14.27 4.64
CA GLN A 192 -32.03 -14.64 3.45
C GLN A 192 -30.65 -14.00 3.51
N CYS A 193 -29.63 -14.62 2.92
CA CYS A 193 -28.30 -14.01 2.79
C CYS A 193 -28.33 -12.82 1.83
N LEU A 194 -27.32 -11.93 1.91
CA LEU A 194 -27.23 -10.75 1.04
C LEU A 194 -27.29 -11.09 -0.47
N SER A 195 -26.72 -12.23 -0.88
CA SER A 195 -26.78 -12.69 -2.29
C SER A 195 -28.22 -12.94 -2.76
N CYS A 196 -29.05 -13.54 -1.91
CA CYS A 196 -30.48 -13.77 -2.18
C CYS A 196 -31.31 -12.48 -2.10
N GLN A 197 -30.88 -11.49 -1.29
CA GLN A 197 -31.50 -10.17 -1.19
C GLN A 197 -31.19 -9.23 -2.38
N GLY A 198 -30.64 -9.75 -3.48
CA GLY A 198 -30.36 -8.96 -4.69
C GLY A 198 -28.93 -8.42 -4.79
N MET A 199 -28.04 -8.74 -3.85
CA MET A 199 -26.62 -8.34 -3.91
C MET A 199 -25.73 -9.36 -4.63
N ARG A 200 -26.31 -10.31 -5.37
CA ARG A 200 -25.54 -11.28 -6.14
C ARG A 200 -24.75 -10.58 -7.24
N TYR A 201 -23.49 -10.98 -7.44
CA TYR A 201 -22.65 -10.52 -8.55
C TYR A 201 -22.70 -11.46 -9.76
N PHE A 202 -23.50 -12.53 -9.70
CA PHE A 202 -23.60 -13.58 -10.70
C PHE A 202 -25.04 -13.99 -10.94
N ASP A 203 -25.32 -14.50 -12.14
CA ASP A 203 -26.55 -15.20 -12.47
C ASP A 203 -26.30 -16.71 -12.54
N LEU A 204 -27.30 -17.49 -12.13
CA LEU A 204 -27.26 -18.94 -12.26
C LEU A 204 -27.59 -19.32 -13.71
N VAL A 205 -26.61 -19.87 -14.41
CA VAL A 205 -26.81 -20.44 -15.74
C VAL A 205 -27.15 -21.92 -15.58
N ARG A 206 -28.35 -22.33 -16.02
CA ARG A 206 -28.68 -23.76 -16.10
C ARG A 206 -27.79 -24.39 -17.17
N ARG A 207 -26.92 -25.30 -16.76
CA ARG A 207 -26.26 -26.20 -17.71
C ARG A 207 -27.28 -27.28 -18.09
N GLN A 208 -27.59 -27.38 -19.38
CA GLN A 208 -28.35 -28.49 -19.95
C GLN A 208 -27.53 -29.78 -19.87
#